data_AF-A0A6J1X3Y4-F1
#
_entry.id   AF-A0A6J1X3Y4-F1
#
_cell.length_a   1.000
_cell.length_b   1.000
_cell.length_c   1.000
_cell.angle_alpha   90.00
_cell.angle_beta   90.00
_cell.angle_gamma   90.00
#
_symmetry.space_group_name_H-M   'P 1'
#
loop_
_entity.id
_entity.type
_entity.pdbx_description
1 polymer ?
#
loop_
_entity_poly.entity_id
_entity_poly.type
_entity_poly.pdbx_seq_one_letter_code
_entity_poly.pdbx_strand_id
1 'polypeptide(L)'
;MGLFPEYLEMVLQYGFVTIFVSAFPLAPLFALINNVLEMRLDAKKFLSCYRRPVPQRVNDIGVWYRILDSIGKLSVITNGFIIAFTSDFIPRLVYQFAMESNLNNYVNYTLADFNISVIEYKPLKSTYKEEMCSYPGYWYYKQGDDYERSNWYWHVMGARLAFIVVFENVVALVMIIVRWAIPDMSGELRDRIRREAYVINSFILDETRSRSLGSTRQGTSCRAGPTGPGGPAGGDTGEGGDGGAGVATSTPV
;
A
#
# COMPACT_ATOMS: atom_id res chain seq x y z
N MET A 1 12.86 -4.29 23.79
CA MET A 1 13.02 -3.18 22.83
C MET A 1 12.48 -3.70 21.50
N GLY A 2 11.24 -3.36 21.17
CA GLY A 2 10.64 -3.79 19.91
C GLY A 2 11.09 -2.89 18.77
N LEU A 3 11.00 -3.38 17.53
CA LEU A 3 11.25 -2.62 16.29
C LEU A 3 10.13 -1.61 15.94
N PHE A 4 9.09 -1.55 16.76
CA PHE A 4 7.90 -0.74 16.50
C PHE A 4 8.19 0.77 16.35
N PRO A 5 8.91 1.43 17.28
CA PRO A 5 9.17 2.86 17.15
C PRO A 5 10.06 3.18 15.93
N GLU A 6 11.00 2.31 15.59
CA GLU A 6 11.86 2.46 14.41
C GLU A 6 11.04 2.37 13.11
N TYR A 7 10.11 1.41 13.01
CA TYR A 7 9.18 1.33 11.87
C TYR A 7 8.22 2.52 11.83
N LEU A 8 7.71 2.96 12.98
CA LEU A 8 6.80 4.10 13.06
C LEU A 8 7.47 5.38 12.55
N GLU A 9 8.72 5.63 12.93
CA GLU A 9 9.50 6.77 12.44
C GLU A 9 9.66 6.76 10.91
N MET A 10 10.07 5.62 10.34
CA MET A 10 10.18 5.47 8.90
C MET A 10 8.84 5.67 8.17
N VAL A 11 7.75 5.13 8.73
CA VAL A 11 6.40 5.25 8.15
C VAL A 11 5.89 6.69 8.21
N LEU A 12 6.13 7.41 9.31
CA LEU A 12 5.78 8.83 9.43
C LEU A 12 6.52 9.67 8.39
N GLN A 13 7.82 9.43 8.23
CA GLN A 13 8.62 10.11 7.21
C GLN A 13 8.09 9.84 5.80
N TYR A 14 7.78 8.58 5.48
CA TYR A 14 7.15 8.21 4.22
C TYR A 14 5.79 8.92 4.03
N GLY A 15 4.97 9.01 5.07
CA GLY A 15 3.69 9.70 5.06
C GLY A 15 3.83 11.20 4.76
N PHE A 16 4.75 11.89 5.44
CA PHE A 16 4.99 13.31 5.18
C PHE A 16 5.45 13.58 3.75
N VAL A 17 6.34 12.73 3.22
CA VAL A 17 6.84 12.87 1.86
C VAL A 17 5.73 12.63 0.85
N THR A 18 4.96 11.56 0.99
CA THR A 18 3.99 11.15 -0.03
C THR A 18 2.71 11.96 0.00
N ILE A 19 2.17 12.31 1.17
CA ILE A 19 0.87 13.00 1.29
C ILE A 19 0.98 14.47 0.86
N PHE A 20 2.13 15.11 1.09
CA PHE A 20 2.32 16.56 0.88
C PHE A 20 3.26 16.91 -0.27
N VAL A 21 3.64 15.95 -1.12
CA VAL A 21 4.59 16.17 -2.23
C VAL A 21 4.12 17.27 -3.19
N SER A 22 2.81 17.39 -3.44
CA SER A 22 2.24 18.41 -4.32
C SER A 22 2.38 19.83 -3.78
N ALA A 23 2.43 19.99 -2.46
CA ALA A 23 2.61 21.28 -1.80
C ALA A 23 4.10 21.63 -1.63
N PHE A 24 4.96 20.64 -1.38
CA PHE A 24 6.39 20.85 -1.15
C PHE A 24 7.27 19.85 -1.93
N PRO A 25 7.73 20.20 -3.15
CA PRO A 25 8.45 19.27 -4.02
C PRO A 25 9.86 18.91 -3.52
N LEU A 26 10.44 19.66 -2.57
CA LEU A 26 11.76 19.38 -1.99
C LEU A 26 11.69 18.39 -0.80
N ALA A 27 10.51 17.99 -0.35
CA ALA A 27 10.35 17.03 0.76
C ALA A 27 11.15 15.72 0.57
N PRO A 28 11.16 15.08 -0.62
CA PRO A 28 11.93 13.86 -0.84
C PRO A 28 13.44 14.04 -0.65
N LEU A 29 13.98 15.23 -0.94
CA LEU A 29 15.41 15.51 -0.77
C LEU A 29 15.78 15.57 0.71
N PHE A 30 14.96 16.22 1.54
CA PHE A 30 15.19 16.21 2.99
C PHE A 30 15.00 14.83 3.60
N ALA A 31 14.03 14.07 3.12
CA ALA A 31 13.86 12.68 3.53
C ALA A 31 15.06 11.80 3.15
N LEU A 32 15.66 12.02 1.98
CA LEU A 32 16.87 11.28 1.59
C LEU A 32 18.05 11.59 2.52
N ILE A 33 18.28 12.87 2.83
CA ILE A 33 19.34 13.29 3.76
C ILE A 33 19.06 12.69 5.15
N ASN A 34 17.82 12.75 5.62
CA ASN A 34 17.43 12.16 6.90
C ASN A 34 17.70 10.65 6.92
N ASN A 35 17.25 9.93 5.89
CA ASN A 35 17.47 8.48 5.78
C ASN A 35 18.96 8.09 5.80
N VAL A 36 19.83 8.86 5.14
CA VAL A 36 21.28 8.58 5.12
C VAL A 36 21.91 8.80 6.50
N LEU A 37 21.51 9.84 7.21
CA LEU A 37 21.97 10.09 8.58
C LEU A 37 21.42 9.04 9.54
N GLU A 38 20.13 8.73 9.44
CA GLU A 38 19.43 7.77 10.28
C GLU A 38 20.06 6.38 10.19
N MET A 39 20.31 5.89 8.96
CA MET A 39 21.01 4.61 8.75
C MET A 39 22.36 4.53 9.48
N ARG A 40 23.11 5.63 9.54
CA ARG A 40 24.41 5.67 10.24
C ARG A 40 24.25 5.76 11.75
N LEU A 41 23.26 6.52 12.22
CA LEU A 41 22.95 6.64 13.64
C LEU A 41 22.42 5.34 14.21
N ASP A 42 21.50 4.67 13.51
CA ASP A 42 20.98 3.36 13.87
C ASP A 42 22.08 2.30 13.93
N ALA A 43 22.98 2.26 12.95
CA ALA A 43 24.11 1.34 12.96
C ALA A 43 25.01 1.57 14.19
N LYS A 44 25.32 2.83 14.53
CA LYS A 44 26.08 3.17 15.74
C LYS A 44 25.34 2.78 17.01
N LYS A 45 24.03 3.00 17.05
CA LYS A 45 23.15 2.65 18.18
C LYS A 45 23.12 1.14 18.42
N PHE A 46 23.02 0.33 17.36
CA PHE A 46 23.10 -1.13 17.45
C PHE A 46 24.45 -1.63 17.93
N LEU A 47 25.56 -0.99 17.54
CA LEU A 47 26.91 -1.41 17.91
C LEU A 47 27.32 -0.95 19.32
N SER A 48 26.87 0.22 19.76
CA SER A 48 27.35 0.86 21.00
C SER A 48 26.32 0.93 22.12
N CYS A 49 25.02 0.98 21.82
CA CYS A 49 23.98 1.24 22.82
C CYS A 49 23.10 0.02 23.15
N TYR A 50 23.03 -0.97 22.25
CA TYR A 50 22.17 -2.15 22.44
C TYR A 50 22.95 -3.42 22.76
N ARG A 51 22.37 -4.28 23.60
CA ARG A 51 22.82 -5.67 23.77
C ARG A 51 22.40 -6.49 22.54
N ARG A 52 23.24 -7.43 22.12
CA ARG A 52 22.99 -8.30 20.97
C ARG A 52 21.58 -8.94 21.04
N PRO A 53 20.70 -8.68 20.06
CA PRO A 53 19.36 -9.27 20.02
C PRO A 53 19.42 -10.75 19.58
N VAL A 54 18.38 -11.51 19.95
CA VAL A 54 18.21 -12.89 19.47
C VAL A 54 17.72 -12.85 18.02
N PRO A 55 18.39 -13.53 17.07
CA PRO A 55 17.98 -13.52 15.69
C PRO A 55 16.62 -14.22 15.51
N GLN A 56 15.68 -13.53 14.89
CA GLN A 56 14.37 -14.07 14.53
C GLN A 56 14.25 -14.10 13.00
N ARG A 57 13.87 -15.25 12.43
CA ARG A 57 13.57 -15.36 11.01
C ARG A 57 12.15 -14.88 10.77
N VAL A 58 12.00 -13.89 9.88
CA VAL A 58 10.72 -13.37 9.41
C VAL A 58 10.77 -13.32 7.89
N ASN A 59 9.66 -13.65 7.23
CA ASN A 59 9.57 -13.64 5.77
C ASN A 59 9.26 -12.24 5.23
N ASP A 60 8.55 -11.42 6.01
CA ASP A 60 8.05 -10.11 5.61
C ASP A 60 8.10 -9.09 6.77
N ILE A 61 7.97 -7.81 6.44
CA ILE A 61 7.82 -6.70 7.41
C ILE A 61 6.47 -6.75 8.17
N GLY A 62 5.53 -7.60 7.74
CA GLY A 62 4.24 -7.82 8.40
C GLY A 62 3.21 -6.70 8.13
N VAL A 63 2.51 -6.27 9.18
CA VAL A 63 1.40 -5.30 9.10
C VAL A 63 1.83 -3.96 8.49
N TRP A 64 3.10 -3.57 8.66
CA TRP A 64 3.65 -2.34 8.11
C TRP A 64 3.51 -2.22 6.60
N TYR A 65 3.57 -3.33 5.85
CA TYR A 65 3.34 -3.31 4.40
C TYR A 65 1.92 -2.82 4.06
N ARG A 66 0.91 -3.32 4.79
CA ARG A 66 -0.48 -2.90 4.59
C ARG A 66 -0.68 -1.43 4.98
N ILE A 67 0.02 -0.96 5.99
CA ILE A 67 -0.02 0.46 6.40
C ILE A 67 0.59 1.34 5.30
N LEU A 68 1.76 0.98 4.78
CA LEU A 68 2.41 1.72 3.69
C LEU A 68 1.57 1.74 2.41
N ASP A 69 0.95 0.62 2.03
CA ASP A 69 0.03 0.55 0.89
C ASP A 69 -1.22 1.43 1.11
N SER A 70 -1.75 1.46 2.35
CA SER A 70 -2.88 2.32 2.70
C SER A 70 -2.52 3.81 2.65
N ILE A 71 -1.35 4.20 3.17
CA ILE A 71 -0.83 5.57 3.09
C ILE A 71 -0.59 5.97 1.64
N GLY A 72 -0.04 5.07 0.82
CA GLY A 72 0.17 5.32 -0.61
C GLY A 72 -1.14 5.62 -1.34
N LYS A 73 -2.20 4.86 -1.08
CA LYS A 73 -3.54 5.12 -1.65
C LYS A 73 -4.13 6.45 -1.15
N LEU A 74 -4.03 6.72 0.15
CA LEU A 74 -4.53 7.96 0.75
C LEU A 74 -3.78 9.20 0.23
N SER A 75 -2.48 9.07 -0.02
CA SER A 75 -1.64 10.11 -0.61
C SER A 75 -2.14 10.55 -1.98
N VAL A 76 -2.58 9.62 -2.84
CA VAL A 76 -3.13 9.98 -4.16
C VAL A 76 -4.36 10.87 -4.02
N ILE A 77 -5.31 10.47 -3.16
CA ILE A 77 -6.53 11.23 -2.88
C ILE A 77 -6.15 12.61 -2.34
N THR A 78 -5.32 12.66 -1.31
CA THR A 78 -4.96 13.91 -0.63
C THR A 78 -4.25 14.90 -1.56
N ASN A 79 -3.31 14.42 -2.39
CA ASN A 79 -2.64 15.27 -3.37
C ASN A 79 -3.62 15.80 -4.43
N GLY A 80 -4.60 15.00 -4.87
CA GLY A 80 -5.67 15.46 -5.76
C GLY A 80 -6.46 16.62 -5.15
N PHE A 81 -6.85 16.49 -3.87
CA PHE A 81 -7.53 17.57 -3.13
C PHE A 81 -6.65 18.81 -2.93
N ILE A 82 -5.38 18.66 -2.57
CA ILE A 82 -4.44 19.78 -2.42
C ILE A 82 -4.34 20.56 -3.73
N ILE A 83 -4.16 19.87 -4.85
CA ILE A 83 -4.07 20.52 -6.17
C ILE A 83 -5.40 21.20 -6.53
N ALA A 84 -6.54 20.58 -6.26
CA ALA A 84 -7.83 21.13 -6.65
C ALA A 84 -8.25 22.36 -5.81
N PHE A 85 -8.01 22.34 -4.50
CA PHE A 85 -8.53 23.34 -3.57
C PHE A 85 -7.51 24.37 -3.12
N THR A 86 -6.25 23.98 -2.94
CA THR A 86 -5.20 24.87 -2.44
C THR A 86 -4.52 25.63 -3.57
N SER A 87 -4.47 25.05 -4.78
CA SER A 87 -3.87 25.71 -5.94
C SER A 87 -4.86 26.57 -6.73
N ASP A 88 -4.36 27.68 -7.28
CA ASP A 88 -5.07 28.47 -8.29
C ASP A 88 -5.03 27.83 -9.68
N PHE A 89 -4.52 26.60 -9.82
CA PHE A 89 -4.43 25.93 -11.11
C PHE A 89 -5.81 25.76 -11.79
N ILE A 90 -6.80 25.22 -11.06
CA ILE A 90 -8.12 24.95 -11.63
C ILE A 90 -8.87 26.22 -12.04
N PRO A 91 -9.00 27.26 -11.19
CA PRO A 91 -9.72 28.46 -11.59
C PRO A 91 -9.04 29.22 -12.73
N ARG A 92 -7.69 29.22 -12.80
CA ARG A 92 -6.95 29.79 -13.94
C ARG A 92 -7.24 29.02 -15.23
N LEU A 93 -7.24 27.70 -15.18
CA LEU A 93 -7.56 26.86 -16.34
C LEU A 93 -8.99 27.09 -16.84
N VAL A 94 -9.96 27.15 -15.92
CA VAL A 94 -11.38 27.43 -16.26
C VAL A 94 -11.52 28.81 -16.88
N TYR A 95 -10.85 29.83 -16.33
CA TYR A 95 -10.83 31.18 -16.91
C TYR A 95 -10.23 31.20 -18.31
N GLN A 96 -9.10 30.51 -18.50
CA GLN A 96 -8.43 30.40 -19.81
C GLN A 96 -9.30 29.75 -20.88
N PHE A 97 -10.07 28.74 -20.49
CA PHE A 97 -10.91 28.00 -21.41
C PHE A 97 -12.24 28.70 -21.71
N ALA A 98 -12.85 29.33 -20.70
CA ALA A 98 -14.21 29.87 -20.82
C ALA A 98 -14.27 31.32 -21.31
N MET A 99 -13.22 32.12 -21.09
CA MET A 99 -13.25 33.57 -21.32
C MET A 99 -12.17 34.03 -22.27
N GLU A 100 -10.91 33.95 -21.85
CA GLU A 100 -9.79 34.52 -22.59
C GLU A 100 -8.57 33.62 -22.45
N SER A 101 -7.85 33.35 -23.54
CA SER A 101 -6.67 32.47 -23.51
C SER A 101 -5.53 32.98 -22.60
N ASN A 102 -5.50 34.30 -22.35
CA ASN A 102 -4.48 34.97 -21.55
C ASN A 102 -4.97 35.30 -20.13
N LEU A 103 -4.06 35.35 -19.15
CA LEU A 103 -4.38 35.65 -17.75
C LEU A 103 -4.41 37.15 -17.40
N ASN A 104 -4.36 38.04 -18.39
CA ASN A 104 -4.14 39.48 -18.14
C ASN A 104 -5.22 40.12 -17.26
N ASN A 105 -6.47 39.65 -17.36
CA ASN A 105 -7.60 40.15 -16.56
C ASN A 105 -8.06 39.16 -15.48
N TYR A 106 -7.31 38.08 -15.23
CA TYR A 106 -7.70 37.03 -14.28
C TYR A 106 -7.90 37.58 -12.87
N VAL A 107 -6.95 38.39 -12.39
CA VAL A 107 -7.02 38.95 -11.02
C VAL A 107 -8.29 39.77 -10.87
N ASN A 108 -8.50 40.79 -11.71
CA ASN A 108 -9.70 41.64 -11.66
C ASN A 108 -11.01 40.84 -11.75
N TYR A 109 -11.03 39.73 -12.47
CA TYR A 109 -12.21 38.87 -12.57
C TYR A 109 -12.45 38.00 -11.33
N THR A 110 -11.39 37.61 -10.62
CA THR A 110 -11.47 36.80 -9.39
C THR A 110 -11.74 37.61 -8.11
N LEU A 111 -11.69 38.94 -8.20
CA LEU A 111 -11.99 39.82 -7.08
C LEU A 111 -13.51 40.08 -7.04
N ALA A 112 -14.08 39.96 -5.83
CA ALA A 112 -15.43 40.38 -5.53
C ALA A 112 -15.42 41.74 -4.86
N ASP A 113 -16.23 42.67 -5.34
CA ASP A 113 -16.39 43.98 -4.74
C ASP A 113 -17.34 43.90 -3.53
N PHE A 114 -16.92 44.54 -2.44
CA PHE A 114 -17.60 44.56 -1.16
C PHE A 114 -17.84 46.01 -0.72
N ASN A 115 -19.10 46.35 -0.55
CA ASN A 115 -19.54 47.59 0.06
C ASN A 115 -19.50 47.48 1.59
N ILE A 116 -18.64 48.29 2.21
CA ILE A 116 -18.39 48.35 3.65
C ILE A 116 -19.59 48.92 4.42
N SER A 117 -20.51 49.63 3.75
CA SER A 117 -21.72 50.18 4.38
C SER A 117 -22.65 49.10 4.94
N VAL A 118 -22.58 47.87 4.41
CA VAL A 118 -23.41 46.72 4.80
C VAL A 118 -22.92 46.05 6.09
N ILE A 119 -21.72 46.36 6.58
CA ILE A 119 -21.18 45.74 7.81
C ILE A 119 -21.95 46.22 9.04
N GLU A 120 -22.51 45.27 9.81
CA GLU A 120 -23.21 45.52 11.07
C GLU A 120 -22.29 46.07 12.17
N TYR A 121 -21.07 45.55 12.28
CA TYR A 121 -20.04 45.95 13.24
C TYR A 121 -18.85 46.65 12.56
N LYS A 122 -18.91 47.99 12.47
CA LYS A 122 -17.84 48.79 11.86
C LYS A 122 -16.60 48.87 12.78
N PRO A 123 -15.37 48.85 12.21
CA PRO A 123 -14.15 49.01 13.00
C PRO A 123 -14.07 50.41 13.63
N LEU A 124 -13.73 50.47 14.93
CA LEU A 124 -13.64 51.72 15.72
C LEU A 124 -12.59 52.72 15.19
N LYS A 125 -11.57 52.24 14.46
CA LYS A 125 -10.58 53.07 13.78
C LYS A 125 -10.34 52.50 12.38
N SER A 126 -10.65 53.29 11.36
CA SER A 126 -10.37 53.01 9.96
C SER A 126 -9.59 54.19 9.37
N THR A 127 -8.49 53.90 8.67
CA THR A 127 -7.79 54.86 7.80
C THR A 127 -8.36 54.84 6.38
N TYR A 128 -9.22 53.87 6.07
CA TYR A 128 -9.83 53.68 4.76
C TYR A 128 -11.02 54.63 4.58
N LYS A 129 -10.99 55.41 3.50
CA LYS A 129 -11.98 56.47 3.20
C LYS A 129 -12.98 56.07 2.11
N GLU A 130 -12.73 54.97 1.40
CA GLU A 130 -13.61 54.50 0.34
C GLU A 130 -14.67 53.55 0.90
N GLU A 131 -15.80 53.45 0.19
CA GLU A 131 -16.94 52.62 0.59
C GLU A 131 -16.87 51.20 0.02
N MET A 132 -16.04 50.97 -1.00
CA MET A 132 -15.87 49.68 -1.65
C MET A 132 -14.48 49.14 -1.40
N CYS A 133 -14.37 47.85 -1.09
CA CYS A 133 -13.11 47.13 -1.08
C CYS A 133 -13.27 45.80 -1.82
N SER A 134 -12.20 45.29 -2.42
CA SER A 134 -12.27 44.05 -3.19
C SER A 134 -11.54 42.92 -2.46
N TYR A 135 -12.10 41.71 -2.47
CA TYR A 135 -11.54 40.54 -1.81
C TYR A 135 -11.59 39.32 -2.74
N PRO A 136 -10.67 38.34 -2.60
CA PRO A 136 -10.67 37.16 -3.45
C PRO A 136 -11.94 36.34 -3.19
N GLY A 137 -12.77 36.17 -4.22
CA GLY A 137 -14.03 35.47 -4.06
C GLY A 137 -14.95 35.59 -5.28
N TYR A 138 -15.92 34.69 -5.34
CA TYR A 138 -16.94 34.64 -6.39
C TYR A 138 -18.30 35.03 -5.81
N TRP A 139 -18.35 36.24 -5.28
CA TRP A 139 -19.54 36.83 -4.69
C TRP A 139 -19.92 38.07 -5.48
N TYR A 140 -21.21 38.37 -5.52
CA TYR A 140 -21.69 39.60 -6.13
C TYR A 140 -22.78 40.22 -5.25
N TYR A 141 -22.84 41.55 -5.26
CA TYR A 141 -23.89 42.28 -4.58
C TYR A 141 -25.15 42.27 -5.43
N LYS A 142 -26.26 41.79 -4.85
CA LYS A 142 -27.57 41.83 -5.47
C LYS A 142 -28.32 43.01 -4.90
N GLN A 143 -28.68 43.96 -5.76
CA GLN A 143 -29.24 45.23 -5.31
C GLN A 143 -30.58 45.02 -4.58
N GLY A 144 -30.57 45.24 -3.25
CA GLY A 144 -31.72 45.03 -2.36
C GLY A 144 -31.66 43.78 -1.48
N ASP A 145 -30.71 42.88 -1.71
CA ASP A 145 -30.51 41.64 -0.94
C ASP A 145 -29.05 41.57 -0.41
N ASP A 146 -28.77 40.52 0.37
CA ASP A 146 -27.42 40.17 0.81
C ASP A 146 -26.53 39.67 -0.34
N TYR A 147 -25.22 39.53 -0.08
CA TYR A 147 -24.26 38.97 -1.04
C TYR A 147 -24.58 37.51 -1.36
N GLU A 148 -24.71 37.21 -2.66
CA GLU A 148 -24.94 35.86 -3.15
C GLU A 148 -23.70 35.32 -3.89
N ARG A 149 -23.60 33.99 -3.98
CA ARG A 149 -22.56 33.31 -4.78
C ARG A 149 -22.87 33.45 -6.26
N SER A 150 -21.89 33.82 -7.08
CA SER A 150 -22.08 33.90 -8.53
C SER A 150 -22.15 32.51 -9.16
N ASN A 151 -22.78 32.38 -10.34
CA ASN A 151 -22.80 31.11 -11.10
C ASN A 151 -21.38 30.60 -11.42
N TRP A 152 -20.43 31.52 -11.55
CA TRP A 152 -19.02 31.18 -11.78
C TRP A 152 -18.43 30.36 -10.63
N TYR A 153 -18.83 30.62 -9.38
CA TYR A 153 -18.44 29.81 -8.23
C TYR A 153 -18.73 28.32 -8.46
N TRP A 154 -19.94 28.01 -8.94
CA TRP A 154 -20.39 26.64 -9.17
C TRP A 154 -19.68 25.97 -10.34
N HIS A 155 -19.35 26.71 -11.41
CA HIS A 155 -18.53 26.19 -12.50
C HIS A 155 -17.11 25.82 -12.03
N VAL A 156 -16.46 26.71 -11.29
CA VAL A 156 -15.13 26.44 -10.72
C VAL A 156 -15.18 25.27 -9.73
N MET A 157 -16.21 25.23 -8.89
CA MET A 157 -16.40 24.16 -7.91
C MET A 157 -16.64 22.80 -8.59
N GLY A 158 -17.47 22.76 -9.62
CA GLY A 158 -17.69 21.57 -10.44
C GLY A 158 -16.42 21.12 -11.16
N ALA A 159 -15.65 22.05 -11.71
CA ALA A 159 -14.36 21.76 -12.36
C ALA A 159 -13.33 21.18 -11.37
N ARG A 160 -13.28 21.69 -10.13
CA ARG A 160 -12.42 21.14 -9.07
C ARG A 160 -12.76 19.68 -8.76
N LEU A 161 -14.05 19.36 -8.61
CA LEU A 161 -14.49 17.99 -8.34
C LEU A 161 -14.23 17.07 -9.53
N ALA A 162 -14.52 17.53 -10.76
CA ALA A 162 -14.24 16.77 -11.98
C ALA A 162 -12.74 16.48 -12.13
N PHE A 163 -11.88 17.46 -11.84
CA PHE A 163 -10.44 17.28 -11.86
C PHE A 163 -9.99 16.20 -10.88
N ILE A 164 -10.50 16.18 -9.64
CA ILE A 164 -10.14 15.16 -8.65
C ILE A 164 -10.46 13.76 -9.18
N VAL A 165 -11.67 13.56 -9.71
CA VAL A 165 -12.09 12.27 -10.27
C VAL A 165 -11.17 11.86 -11.42
N VAL A 166 -10.90 12.75 -12.38
CA VAL A 166 -10.01 12.44 -13.50
C VAL A 166 -8.60 12.13 -13.03
N PHE A 167 -8.05 12.94 -12.12
CA PHE A 167 -6.71 12.77 -11.55
C PHE A 167 -6.57 11.42 -10.85
N GLU A 168 -7.52 11.07 -9.98
CA GLU A 168 -7.53 9.80 -9.25
C GLU A 168 -7.59 8.60 -10.21
N ASN A 169 -8.47 8.65 -11.22
CA ASN A 169 -8.60 7.58 -12.20
C ASN A 169 -7.33 7.41 -13.05
N VAL A 170 -6.69 8.50 -13.47
CA VAL A 170 -5.43 8.46 -14.22
C VAL A 170 -4.32 7.86 -13.38
N VAL A 171 -4.15 8.32 -12.14
CA VAL A 171 -3.12 7.77 -11.25
C VAL A 171 -3.39 6.30 -10.94
N ALA A 172 -4.63 5.92 -10.67
CA ALA A 172 -5.00 4.53 -10.45
C ALA A 172 -4.69 3.64 -11.67
N LEU A 173 -4.99 4.12 -12.88
CA LEU A 173 -4.68 3.41 -14.13
C LEU A 173 -3.17 3.24 -14.31
N VAL A 174 -2.38 4.28 -14.05
CA VAL A 174 -0.91 4.19 -14.10
C VAL A 174 -0.40 3.18 -13.06
N MET A 175 -0.94 3.18 -11.84
CA MET A 175 -0.55 2.22 -10.81
C MET A 175 -0.90 0.78 -11.19
N ILE A 176 -2.03 0.54 -11.86
CA ILE A 176 -2.41 -0.78 -12.39
C ILE A 176 -1.43 -1.22 -13.47
N ILE A 177 -1.05 -0.33 -14.39
CA ILE A 177 -0.06 -0.62 -15.44
C ILE A 177 1.30 -0.95 -14.83
N VAL A 178 1.75 -0.20 -13.83
CA VAL A 178 3.04 -0.46 -13.15
C VAL A 178 3.02 -1.83 -12.47
N ARG A 179 1.92 -2.17 -11.77
CA ARG A 179 1.73 -3.48 -11.14
C ARG A 179 1.67 -4.62 -12.17
N TRP A 180 1.15 -4.35 -13.37
CA TRP A 180 1.15 -5.33 -14.46
C TRP A 180 2.54 -5.50 -15.09
N ALA A 181 3.32 -4.40 -15.20
CA ALA A 181 4.62 -4.41 -15.84
C ALA A 181 5.74 -5.03 -14.98
N ILE A 182 5.68 -4.86 -13.66
CA ILE A 182 6.72 -5.35 -12.73
C ILE A 182 6.28 -6.70 -12.16
N PRO A 183 6.93 -7.81 -12.52
CA PRO A 183 6.62 -9.11 -11.92
C PRO A 183 7.06 -9.15 -10.45
N ASP A 184 6.20 -9.67 -9.57
CA ASP A 184 6.45 -9.74 -8.12
C ASP A 184 7.70 -10.58 -7.73
N MET A 185 8.17 -11.46 -8.63
CA MET A 185 9.35 -12.28 -8.43
C MET A 185 10.34 -12.11 -9.58
N SER A 186 11.61 -11.84 -9.24
CA SER A 186 12.68 -11.80 -10.24
C SER A 186 12.89 -13.18 -10.89
N GLY A 187 13.22 -13.18 -12.19
CA GLY A 187 13.42 -14.42 -12.94
C GLY A 187 14.52 -15.31 -12.36
N GLU A 188 15.61 -14.70 -11.89
CA GLU A 188 16.75 -15.41 -11.29
C GLU A 188 16.36 -16.15 -10.01
N LEU A 189 15.53 -15.53 -9.15
CA LEU A 189 15.05 -16.17 -7.93
C LEU A 189 14.14 -17.35 -8.26
N ARG A 190 13.25 -17.18 -9.24
CA ARG A 190 12.37 -18.27 -9.72
C ARG A 190 13.19 -19.44 -10.25
N ASP A 191 14.24 -19.16 -11.01
CA ASP A 191 15.12 -20.18 -11.57
C ASP A 191 15.92 -20.89 -10.48
N ARG A 192 16.38 -20.15 -9.46
CA ARG A 192 17.08 -20.73 -8.31
C ARG A 192 16.16 -21.64 -7.49
N ILE A 193 14.95 -21.19 -7.17
CA ILE A 193 13.94 -22.01 -6.47
C ILE A 193 13.63 -23.26 -7.27
N ARG A 194 13.46 -23.14 -8.60
CA ARG A 194 13.21 -24.29 -9.48
C ARG A 194 14.38 -25.28 -9.49
N ARG A 195 15.63 -24.80 -9.50
CA ARG A 195 16.84 -25.64 -9.44
C ARG A 195 16.91 -26.38 -8.11
N GLU A 196 16.72 -25.68 -7.00
CA GLU A 196 16.75 -26.27 -5.65
C GLU A 196 15.63 -27.31 -5.48
N ALA A 197 14.41 -27.03 -5.96
CA ALA A 197 13.30 -27.98 -5.94
C ALA A 197 13.54 -29.21 -6.82
N TYR A 198 14.11 -29.02 -8.02
CA TYR A 198 14.46 -30.12 -8.91
C TYR A 198 15.49 -31.06 -8.27
N VAL A 199 16.55 -30.49 -7.68
CA VAL A 199 17.61 -31.25 -7.00
C VAL A 199 17.02 -32.04 -5.82
N ILE A 200 16.20 -31.42 -4.98
CA ILE A 200 15.54 -32.10 -3.84
C ILE A 200 14.64 -33.25 -4.34
N ASN A 201 13.82 -33.02 -5.37
CA ASN A 201 12.93 -34.05 -5.91
C ASN A 201 13.70 -35.25 -6.47
N SER A 202 14.85 -35.02 -7.12
CA SER A 202 15.68 -36.11 -7.63
C SER A 202 16.19 -37.03 -6.50
N PHE A 203 16.63 -36.45 -5.37
CA PHE A 203 17.08 -37.22 -4.21
C PHE A 203 15.93 -38.02 -3.57
N ILE A 204 14.75 -37.42 -3.43
CA ILE A 204 13.57 -38.08 -2.85
C ILE A 204 13.12 -39.27 -3.70
N LEU A 205 13.14 -39.12 -5.03
CA LEU A 205 12.77 -40.20 -5.95
C LEU A 205 13.72 -41.39 -5.88
N ASP A 206 15.04 -41.14 -5.82
CA ASP A 206 16.04 -42.21 -5.69
C ASP A 206 15.92 -42.94 -4.35
N GLU A 207 15.65 -42.23 -3.26
CA GLU A 207 15.39 -42.86 -1.96
C GLU A 207 14.09 -43.69 -1.97
N THR A 208 13.01 -43.15 -2.54
CA THR A 208 11.72 -43.86 -2.66
C THR A 208 11.87 -45.12 -3.51
N ARG A 209 12.60 -45.04 -4.63
CA ARG A 209 12.93 -46.17 -5.48
C ARG A 209 13.73 -47.23 -4.71
N SER A 210 14.75 -46.83 -3.96
CA SER A 210 15.56 -47.74 -3.14
C SER A 210 14.72 -48.48 -2.08
N ARG A 211 13.80 -47.77 -1.42
CA ARG A 211 12.86 -48.36 -0.45
C ARG A 211 11.89 -49.37 -1.09
N SER A 212 11.37 -49.07 -2.29
CA SER A 212 10.46 -49.98 -3.01
C SER A 212 11.11 -51.32 -3.41
N LEU A 213 12.38 -51.27 -3.82
CA LEU A 213 13.17 -52.45 -4.15
C LEU A 213 13.52 -53.29 -2.91
N GLY A 214 13.77 -52.63 -1.77
CA GLY A 214 13.99 -53.29 -0.48
C GLY A 214 12.75 -54.04 0.03
N SER A 215 11.55 -53.46 -0.10
CA SER A 215 10.28 -54.10 0.29
C SER A 215 9.94 -55.31 -0.58
N THR A 216 10.22 -55.25 -1.89
CA THR A 216 9.99 -56.38 -2.81
C THR A 216 10.89 -57.57 -2.49
N ARG A 217 12.14 -57.33 -2.05
CA ARG A 217 13.05 -58.40 -1.63
C ARG A 217 12.60 -59.15 -0.38
N GLN A 218 11.91 -58.49 0.56
CA GLN A 218 11.37 -59.17 1.75
C GLN A 218 10.11 -60.01 1.44
N GLY A 219 9.29 -59.60 0.47
CA GLY A 219 8.09 -60.37 0.05
C GLY A 219 8.37 -61.62 -0.79
N THR A 220 9.56 -61.73 -1.40
CA THR A 220 9.88 -62.85 -2.32
C THR A 220 10.63 -64.01 -1.65
N SER A 221 11.02 -63.89 -0.37
CA SER A 221 11.80 -64.92 0.33
C SER A 221 10.98 -66.07 0.94
N CYS A 222 9.64 -66.03 0.91
CA CYS A 222 8.80 -67.03 1.59
C CYS A 222 8.07 -68.03 0.66
N ARG A 223 8.45 -68.18 -0.62
CA ARG A 223 7.75 -69.10 -1.54
C ARG A 223 8.69 -69.97 -2.37
N ALA A 224 9.36 -70.91 -1.71
CA ALA A 224 9.90 -72.10 -2.34
C ALA A 224 9.72 -73.31 -1.40
N GLY A 225 8.75 -74.18 -1.69
CA GLY A 225 8.71 -75.55 -1.14
C GLY A 225 9.72 -76.45 -1.88
N PRO A 226 9.94 -77.71 -1.45
CA PRO A 226 8.88 -78.72 -1.47
C PRO A 226 8.97 -79.88 -0.43
N THR A 227 7.97 -80.78 -0.52
CA THR A 227 7.88 -82.20 -0.03
C THR A 227 7.62 -82.49 1.46
N GLY A 228 6.53 -83.24 1.75
CA GLY A 228 6.28 -83.93 3.03
C GLY A 228 6.82 -85.38 3.01
N PRO A 229 6.38 -86.30 3.89
CA PRO A 229 5.52 -86.15 5.08
C PRO A 229 6.16 -86.69 6.38
N GLY A 230 5.66 -86.25 7.55
CA GLY A 230 5.98 -86.88 8.83
C GLY A 230 5.62 -85.98 10.02
N GLY A 231 4.44 -86.18 10.62
CA GLY A 231 4.14 -85.66 11.96
C GLY A 231 4.80 -86.52 13.06
N PRO A 232 4.37 -86.44 14.34
CA PRO A 232 3.51 -85.47 15.04
C PRO A 232 4.37 -84.67 16.06
N ALA A 233 3.92 -83.68 16.83
CA ALA A 233 2.94 -83.75 17.90
C ALA A 233 3.01 -82.43 18.72
N GLY A 234 1.88 -82.05 19.31
CA GLY A 234 1.77 -81.21 20.52
C GLY A 234 2.08 -79.72 20.33
N GLY A 235 1.24 -78.78 20.76
CA GLY A 235 0.05 -78.84 21.58
C GLY A 235 -0.32 -77.39 21.96
N ASP A 236 -1.61 -77.22 22.24
CA ASP A 236 -2.18 -76.22 23.15
C ASP A 236 -2.02 -74.71 22.82
N THR A 237 -3.15 -74.08 22.44
CA THR A 237 -4.03 -73.21 23.27
C THR A 237 -3.56 -71.73 23.23
N GLY A 238 -4.39 -70.73 22.97
CA GLY A 238 -5.84 -70.68 22.83
C GLY A 238 -6.29 -69.35 22.20
N GLU A 239 -7.62 -69.24 22.18
CA GLU A 239 -8.52 -68.08 22.04
C GLU A 239 -7.88 -66.67 22.12
N GLY A 240 -8.37 -65.64 21.44
CA GLY A 240 -9.62 -65.46 20.70
C GLY A 240 -9.88 -63.96 20.50
N GLY A 241 -10.92 -63.64 19.72
CA GLY A 241 -11.68 -62.37 19.73
C GLY A 241 -10.93 -61.12 19.23
N ASP A 242 -11.13 -60.67 18.00
CA ASP A 242 -12.29 -59.90 17.51
C ASP A 242 -12.30 -58.42 17.94
N GLY A 243 -12.77 -57.56 17.04
CA GLY A 243 -13.10 -56.16 17.34
C GLY A 243 -12.37 -55.13 16.47
N GLY A 244 -12.93 -54.86 15.30
CA GLY A 244 -12.48 -53.80 14.39
C GLY A 244 -12.86 -52.37 14.81
N ALA A 245 -12.17 -51.42 14.17
CA ALA A 245 -12.61 -50.06 13.81
C ALA A 245 -11.44 -49.50 12.95
N GLY A 246 -11.60 -49.18 11.66
CA GLY A 246 -12.48 -48.15 11.15
C GLY A 246 -11.76 -46.80 11.20
N VAL A 247 -10.99 -46.45 10.17
CA VAL A 247 -10.55 -45.05 9.96
C VAL A 247 -10.68 -44.69 8.48
N ALA A 248 -11.55 -43.71 8.26
CA ALA A 248 -11.89 -43.12 6.99
C ALA A 248 -10.83 -42.11 6.51
N THR A 249 -10.72 -42.08 5.18
CA THR A 249 -10.29 -41.00 4.30
C THR A 249 -10.70 -39.58 4.71
N SER A 250 -9.76 -38.63 4.62
CA SER A 250 -9.97 -37.35 3.92
C SER A 250 -8.65 -36.57 3.69
N THR A 251 -8.42 -36.26 2.42
CA THR A 251 -7.61 -35.22 1.73
C THR A 251 -7.07 -34.01 2.52
N PRO A 252 -5.90 -33.45 2.13
CA PRO A 252 -5.53 -32.08 2.46
C PRO A 252 -5.86 -31.09 1.33
N VAL A 253 -6.24 -29.88 1.73
CA VAL A 253 -6.03 -28.62 1.01
C VAL A 253 -4.65 -28.10 1.38
#